data_AF-A0A0J7K7T3-F1
#
_entry.id   AF-A0A0J7K7T3-F1
#
_cell.length_a   1.000
_cell.length_b   1.000
_cell.length_c   1.000
_cell.angle_alpha   90.00
_cell.angle_beta   90.00
_cell.angle_gamma   90.00
#
_symmetry.space_group_name_H-M   'P 1'
#
loop_
_entity.id
_entity.type
_entity.pdbx_description
1 polymer ?
#
loop_
_entity_poly.entity_id
_entity_poly.type
_entity_poly.pdbx_seq_one_letter_code
_entity_poly.pdbx_strand_id
1 'polypeptide(L)'
;MKYLGIYIDSRWSFTDHFAYVETKVAKVTRALGRLMPNLRGPGERKRQLFAGVVKSVLFYGAPVWSNAFQASKRAQRSLRRVQRTLAIRVISAYRTVLCDAASLLARIPPLFMVAAMRKRVFERSSDLKRRDDWTRGDAVEIRNAEHLILVRQWELYLQNPRLWGLRTLRAVGPKLDEWLARRWGSMGYHLS
;
A
#
# COMPACT_ATOMS: atom_id res chain seq x y z
N MET A 1 13.60 21.08 7.72
CA MET A 1 13.70 20.70 9.16
C MET A 1 13.20 19.27 9.35
N LYS A 2 13.74 18.50 10.30
CA LYS A 2 13.20 17.17 10.67
C LYS A 2 12.43 17.28 11.99
N TYR A 3 11.17 16.84 12.00
CA TYR A 3 10.30 16.85 13.17
C TYR A 3 9.54 15.53 13.29
N LEU A 4 9.63 14.87 14.46
CA LEU A 4 9.06 13.54 14.71
C LEU A 4 9.33 12.53 13.59
N GLY A 5 10.52 12.57 12.98
CA GLY A 5 10.88 11.67 11.87
C GLY A 5 10.35 12.04 10.49
N ILE A 6 9.62 13.15 10.35
CA ILE A 6 9.14 13.72 9.08
C ILE A 6 10.05 14.89 8.68
N TYR A 7 10.38 14.98 7.38
CA TYR A 7 11.15 16.10 6.84
C TYR A 7 10.18 17.12 6.25
N ILE A 8 10.15 18.31 6.86
CA ILE A 8 9.27 19.41 6.47
C ILE A 8 10.10 20.44 5.74
N ASP A 9 9.67 20.80 4.54
CA ASP A 9 10.19 21.91 3.74
C ASP A 9 9.27 23.12 3.84
N SER A 10 9.78 24.32 3.53
CA SER A 10 9.02 25.58 3.64
C SER A 10 7.78 25.64 2.74
N ARG A 11 7.74 24.81 1.70
CA ARG A 11 6.63 24.75 0.73
C ARG A 11 5.62 23.65 1.07
N TRP A 12 5.77 22.96 2.20
CA TRP A 12 4.95 21.81 2.59
C TRP A 12 4.85 20.75 1.47
N SER A 13 5.90 20.60 0.66
CA SER A 13 5.94 19.69 -0.49
C SER A 13 6.36 18.27 -0.09
N PHE A 14 7.07 18.15 1.03
CA PHE A 14 7.62 16.91 1.59
C PHE A 14 8.56 16.16 0.62
N THR A 15 9.22 16.89 -0.29
CA THR A 15 10.06 16.26 -1.33
C THR A 15 11.21 15.46 -0.71
N ASP A 16 11.92 16.05 0.26
CA ASP A 16 13.01 15.38 0.98
C ASP A 16 12.50 14.20 1.82
N HIS A 17 11.29 14.33 2.38
CA HIS A 17 10.66 13.24 3.12
C HIS A 17 10.40 12.04 2.23
N PHE A 18 9.87 12.22 1.02
CA PHE A 18 9.63 11.11 0.09
C PHE A 18 10.93 10.43 -0.36
N ALA A 19 12.00 11.19 -0.60
CA ALA A 19 13.32 10.63 -0.90
C ALA A 19 13.88 9.82 0.29
N TYR A 20 13.76 10.35 1.51
CA TYR A 20 14.14 9.65 2.74
C TYR A 20 13.32 8.36 2.93
N VAL A 21 12.00 8.41 2.73
CA VAL A 21 11.11 7.26 2.88
C VAL A 21 11.40 6.21 1.81
N GLU A 22 11.61 6.59 0.55
CA GLU A 22 11.98 5.66 -0.52
C GLU A 22 13.24 4.87 -0.15
N THR A 23 14.31 5.57 0.28
CA THR A 23 15.57 4.92 0.65
C THR A 23 15.44 4.02 1.88
N LYS A 24 14.72 4.48 2.92
CA LYS A 24 14.47 3.70 4.14
C LYS A 24 13.66 2.43 3.84
N VAL A 25 12.57 2.56 3.09
CA VAL A 25 11.69 1.45 2.76
C VAL A 25 12.37 0.46 1.81
N ALA A 26 13.19 0.94 0.87
CA ALA A 26 14.01 0.08 0.02
C ALA A 26 15.00 -0.78 0.84
N LYS A 27 15.66 -0.21 1.86
CA LYS A 27 16.54 -0.96 2.77
C LYS A 27 15.78 -2.05 3.53
N VAL A 28 14.64 -1.71 4.14
CA VAL A 28 13.80 -2.67 4.86
C VAL A 28 13.30 -3.77 3.92
N THR A 29 12.81 -3.40 2.74
CA THR A 29 12.31 -4.36 1.74
C THR A 29 13.40 -5.30 1.26
N ARG A 30 14.64 -4.81 1.08
CA ARG A 30 15.80 -5.64 0.70
C ARG A 30 16.18 -6.62 1.82
N ALA A 31 16.21 -6.16 3.07
CA ALA A 31 16.51 -7.02 4.21
C ALA A 31 15.47 -8.14 4.33
N LEU A 32 14.17 -7.80 4.27
CA LEU A 32 13.08 -8.77 4.29
C LEU A 32 13.11 -9.69 3.06
N GLY A 33 13.50 -9.17 1.90
CA GLY A 33 13.64 -9.94 0.67
C GLY A 33 14.62 -11.11 0.77
N ARG A 34 15.66 -11.01 1.62
CA ARG A 34 16.60 -12.11 1.91
C ARG A 34 15.94 -13.26 2.67
N LEU A 35 14.91 -12.97 3.47
CA LEU A 35 14.11 -13.97 4.19
C LEU A 35 12.98 -14.55 3.31
N MET A 36 12.81 -14.05 2.09
CA MET A 36 11.71 -14.40 1.19
C MET A 36 12.21 -14.82 -0.20
N PRO A 37 13.10 -15.83 -0.32
CA PRO A 37 13.52 -16.34 -1.63
C PRO A 37 12.29 -16.84 -2.40
N ASN A 38 12.28 -16.70 -3.73
CA ASN A 38 11.11 -17.13 -4.52
C ASN A 38 10.93 -18.66 -4.46
N LEU A 39 12.05 -19.39 -4.50
CA LEU A 39 12.09 -20.85 -4.37
C LEU A 39 12.23 -21.24 -2.91
N ARG A 40 11.44 -22.22 -2.45
CA ARG A 40 11.48 -22.78 -1.08
C ARG A 40 11.36 -21.74 0.03
N GLY A 41 10.80 -20.58 -0.29
CA GLY A 41 10.60 -19.49 0.65
C GLY A 41 9.28 -19.57 1.41
N PRO A 42 8.98 -18.57 2.26
CA PRO A 42 7.72 -18.49 2.97
C PRO A 42 6.53 -18.39 2.02
N GLY A 43 5.38 -18.94 2.43
CA GLY A 43 4.12 -18.80 1.69
C GLY A 43 3.52 -17.39 1.77
N GLU A 44 2.47 -17.13 0.96
CA GLU A 44 1.86 -15.82 0.77
C GLU A 44 1.52 -15.11 2.10
N ARG A 45 0.92 -15.82 3.08
CA ARG A 45 0.49 -15.22 4.36
C ARG A 45 1.65 -14.60 5.15
N LYS A 46 2.80 -15.27 5.21
CA LYS A 46 4.00 -14.75 5.88
C LYS A 46 4.57 -13.56 5.10
N ARG A 47 4.54 -13.59 3.77
CA ARG A 47 4.98 -12.47 2.93
C ARG A 47 4.07 -11.24 3.07
N GLN A 48 2.76 -11.44 3.19
CA GLN A 48 1.78 -10.39 3.48
C GLN A 48 2.03 -9.75 4.85
N LEU A 49 2.40 -10.53 5.86
CA LEU A 49 2.81 -10.01 7.17
C LEU A 49 4.02 -9.07 7.03
N PHE A 50 5.06 -9.50 6.31
CA PHE A 50 6.21 -8.64 6.02
C PHE A 50 5.84 -7.38 5.23
N ALA A 51 4.91 -7.49 4.27
CA ALA A 51 4.39 -6.32 3.59
C ALA A 51 3.63 -5.37 4.51
N GLY A 52 2.96 -5.89 5.55
CA GLY A 52 2.42 -5.11 6.65
C GLY A 52 3.48 -4.25 7.34
N VAL A 53 4.64 -4.84 7.68
CA VAL A 53 5.77 -4.12 8.31
C VAL A 53 6.28 -3.00 7.39
N VAL A 54 6.50 -3.29 6.10
CA VAL A 54 6.94 -2.30 5.11
C VAL A 54 5.94 -1.16 5.00
N LYS A 55 4.64 -1.47 4.91
CA LYS A 55 3.57 -0.47 4.86
C LYS A 55 3.53 0.40 6.12
N SER A 56 3.77 -0.16 7.31
CA SER A 56 3.83 0.62 8.55
C SER A 56 4.95 1.65 8.55
N VAL A 57 6.14 1.29 8.05
CA VAL A 57 7.26 2.23 7.90
C VAL A 57 6.95 3.29 6.84
N LEU A 58 6.41 2.86 5.70
CA LEU A 58 6.11 3.74 4.55
C LEU A 58 5.07 4.81 4.89
N PHE A 59 4.02 4.44 5.63
CA PHE A 59 2.88 5.30 5.93
C PHE A 59 2.94 5.96 7.31
N TYR A 60 4.12 5.94 7.93
CA TYR A 60 4.33 6.69 9.15
C TYR A 60 4.14 8.20 8.87
N GLY A 61 3.33 8.86 9.69
CA GLY A 61 3.01 10.28 9.50
C GLY A 61 2.12 10.59 8.29
N ALA A 62 1.50 9.59 7.65
CA ALA A 62 0.67 9.77 6.46
C ALA A 62 -0.35 10.92 6.53
N PRO A 63 -1.06 11.17 7.66
CA PRO A 63 -2.00 12.28 7.74
C PRO A 63 -1.38 13.65 7.44
N VAL A 64 -0.09 13.84 7.76
CA VAL A 64 0.62 15.11 7.59
C VAL A 64 1.00 15.34 6.12
N TRP A 65 1.49 14.31 5.42
CA TRP A 65 2.04 14.45 4.07
C TRP A 65 1.13 13.92 2.94
N SER A 66 0.01 13.26 3.25
CA SER A 66 -0.84 12.58 2.25
C SER A 66 -1.34 13.52 1.15
N ASN A 67 -1.70 14.76 1.48
CA ASN A 67 -2.15 15.75 0.49
C ASN A 67 -1.03 16.06 -0.53
N ALA A 68 0.18 16.35 -0.05
CA ALA A 68 1.33 16.60 -0.91
C ALA A 68 1.68 15.38 -1.77
N PHE A 69 1.54 14.17 -1.23
CA PHE A 69 1.73 12.94 -1.99
C PHE A 69 0.72 12.78 -3.13
N GLN A 70 -0.55 13.12 -2.91
CA GLN A 70 -1.58 13.07 -3.95
C GLN A 70 -1.35 14.10 -5.06
N ALA A 71 -0.82 15.29 -4.72
CA ALA A 71 -0.50 16.33 -5.68
C ALA A 71 0.79 16.04 -6.48
N SER A 72 1.75 15.32 -5.90
CA SER A 72 3.08 15.12 -6.50
C SER A 72 3.19 13.84 -7.33
N LYS A 73 3.14 13.98 -8.67
CA LYS A 73 3.41 12.87 -9.61
C LYS A 73 4.82 12.30 -9.45
N ARG A 74 5.80 13.14 -9.09
CA ARG A 74 7.19 12.72 -8.84
C ARG A 74 7.26 11.79 -7.63
N ALA A 75 6.65 12.18 -6.51
CA ALA A 75 6.61 11.35 -5.30
C ALA A 75 5.87 10.02 -5.56
N GLN A 76 4.73 10.06 -6.27
CA GLN A 76 4.00 8.86 -6.65
C GLN A 76 4.85 7.91 -7.50
N ARG A 77 5.62 8.43 -8.46
CA ARG A 77 6.49 7.61 -9.31
C ARG A 77 7.61 6.93 -8.50
N SER A 78 8.23 7.65 -7.57
CA SER A 78 9.25 7.12 -6.65
C SER A 78 8.68 5.96 -5.81
N LEU A 79 7.59 6.20 -5.08
CA LEU A 79 7.00 5.18 -4.22
C LEU A 79 6.34 4.04 -4.99
N ARG A 80 5.96 4.24 -6.26
CA ARG A 80 5.49 3.16 -7.14
C ARG A 80 6.57 2.10 -7.41
N ARG A 81 7.86 2.46 -7.44
CA ARG A 81 8.95 1.50 -7.58
C ARG A 81 9.06 0.59 -6.36
N VAL A 82 8.88 1.18 -5.17
CA VAL A 82 8.83 0.46 -3.89
C VAL A 82 7.61 -0.45 -3.85
N GLN A 83 6.43 0.04 -4.23
CA GLN A 83 5.20 -0.77 -4.34
C GLN A 83 5.41 -1.98 -5.25
N ARG A 84 5.98 -1.79 -6.44
CA ARG A 84 6.27 -2.89 -7.37
C ARG A 84 7.18 -3.95 -6.72
N THR A 85 8.25 -3.50 -6.09
CA THR A 85 9.23 -4.40 -5.46
C THR A 85 8.55 -5.21 -4.36
N LEU A 86 7.74 -4.56 -3.53
CA LEU A 86 6.99 -5.21 -2.47
C LEU A 86 5.98 -6.22 -3.02
N ALA A 87 5.19 -5.81 -4.02
CA ALA A 87 4.16 -6.65 -4.63
C ALA A 87 4.76 -7.91 -5.24
N ILE A 88 5.83 -7.79 -6.03
CA ILE A 88 6.55 -8.94 -6.61
C ILE A 88 7.02 -9.91 -5.52
N ARG A 89 7.54 -9.39 -4.41
CA ARG A 89 7.96 -10.24 -3.29
C ARG A 89 6.80 -10.95 -2.63
N VAL A 90 5.65 -10.29 -2.46
CA VAL A 90 4.45 -10.89 -1.87
C VAL A 90 3.94 -12.07 -2.69
N ILE A 91 3.90 -11.94 -4.01
CA ILE A 91 3.37 -12.99 -4.90
C ILE A 91 4.45 -13.95 -5.42
N SER A 92 5.71 -13.82 -4.97
CA SER A 92 6.85 -14.61 -5.44
C SER A 92 7.08 -14.55 -6.96
N ALA A 93 6.69 -13.45 -7.60
CA ALA A 93 6.76 -13.29 -9.05
C ALA A 93 8.18 -13.00 -9.55
N TYR A 94 8.35 -13.11 -10.87
CA TYR A 94 9.54 -12.63 -11.57
C TYR A 94 9.55 -11.10 -11.71
N ARG A 95 10.76 -10.54 -11.90
CA ARG A 95 10.99 -9.10 -12.05
C ARG A 95 10.26 -8.46 -13.24
N THR A 96 9.85 -9.25 -14.23
CA THR A 96 9.18 -8.81 -15.47
C THR A 96 7.71 -8.48 -15.25
N VAL A 97 7.06 -8.98 -14.20
CA VAL A 97 5.62 -8.76 -13.96
C VAL A 97 5.31 -7.28 -13.79
N LEU A 98 4.32 -6.78 -14.53
CA LEU A 98 3.91 -5.37 -14.55
C LEU A 98 3.40 -4.90 -13.18
N CYS A 99 3.62 -3.61 -12.85
CA CYS A 99 3.38 -3.11 -11.49
C CYS A 99 1.92 -3.22 -11.06
N ASP A 100 0.98 -2.81 -11.93
CA ASP A 100 -0.45 -2.82 -11.61
C ASP A 100 -0.96 -4.25 -11.42
N ALA A 101 -0.60 -5.15 -12.34
CA ALA A 101 -0.90 -6.57 -12.23
C ALA A 101 -0.30 -7.18 -10.95
N ALA A 102 0.99 -6.93 -10.66
CA ALA A 102 1.63 -7.43 -9.45
C ALA A 102 0.94 -6.90 -8.19
N SER A 103 0.55 -5.63 -8.17
CA SER A 103 -0.09 -4.98 -7.02
C SER A 103 -1.50 -5.51 -6.79
N LEU A 104 -2.28 -5.74 -7.85
CA LEU A 104 -3.58 -6.39 -7.78
C LEU A 104 -3.47 -7.81 -7.23
N LEU A 105 -2.58 -8.61 -7.80
CA LEU A 105 -2.34 -9.97 -7.34
C LEU A 105 -1.83 -10.02 -5.88
N ALA A 106 -1.01 -9.05 -5.49
CA ALA A 106 -0.50 -8.90 -4.12
C ALA A 106 -1.52 -8.31 -3.15
N ARG A 107 -2.72 -7.90 -3.59
CA ARG A 107 -3.73 -7.22 -2.76
C ARG A 107 -3.19 -5.92 -2.14
N ILE A 108 -2.40 -5.18 -2.90
CA ILE A 108 -1.81 -3.89 -2.51
C ILE A 108 -2.42 -2.80 -3.40
N PRO A 109 -3.35 -1.98 -2.88
CA PRO A 109 -3.87 -0.83 -3.60
C PRO A 109 -2.77 0.21 -3.90
N PRO A 110 -2.97 1.11 -4.88
CA PRO A 110 -2.05 2.22 -5.13
C PRO A 110 -1.75 3.00 -3.85
N LEU A 111 -0.46 3.22 -3.55
CA LEU A 111 -0.05 3.78 -2.26
C LEU A 111 -0.66 5.15 -1.95
N PHE A 112 -0.95 5.97 -2.97
CA PHE A 112 -1.56 7.29 -2.75
C PHE A 112 -2.99 7.19 -2.21
N MET A 113 -3.75 6.17 -2.64
CA MET A 113 -5.10 5.89 -2.11
C MET A 113 -5.01 5.40 -0.67
N VAL A 114 -4.04 4.53 -0.37
CA VAL A 114 -3.81 4.03 1.00
C VAL A 114 -3.39 5.17 1.93
N ALA A 115 -2.54 6.11 1.47
CA ALA A 115 -2.18 7.30 2.23
C ALA A 115 -3.41 8.17 2.53
N ALA A 116 -4.25 8.42 1.52
CA ALA A 116 -5.49 9.18 1.67
C ALA A 116 -6.45 8.52 2.66
N MET A 117 -6.64 7.19 2.55
CA MET A 117 -7.43 6.42 3.52
C MET A 117 -6.88 6.56 4.94
N ARG A 118 -5.56 6.40 5.15
CA ARG A 118 -4.94 6.55 6.48
C ARG A 118 -5.11 7.95 7.06
N LYS A 119 -5.06 8.98 6.22
CA LYS A 119 -5.35 10.35 6.62
C LYS A 119 -6.80 10.47 7.12
N ARG A 120 -7.78 10.02 6.35
CA ARG A 120 -9.21 10.06 6.74
C ARG A 120 -9.50 9.29 8.02
N VAL A 121 -8.93 8.09 8.18
CA VAL A 121 -9.03 7.32 9.43
C VAL A 121 -8.52 8.12 10.61
N PHE A 122 -7.36 8.78 10.46
CA PHE A 122 -6.77 9.60 11.51
C PHE A 122 -7.63 10.82 11.85
N GLU A 123 -8.10 11.56 10.85
CA GLU A 123 -8.96 12.74 11.04
C GLU A 123 -10.25 12.36 11.78
N ARG A 124 -10.98 11.35 11.28
CA ARG A 124 -12.21 10.87 11.93
C ARG A 124 -11.97 10.40 13.36
N SER A 125 -10.89 9.65 13.59
CA SER A 125 -10.54 9.21 14.94
C SER A 125 -10.15 10.38 15.85
N SER A 126 -9.53 11.41 15.31
CA SER A 126 -9.09 12.58 16.07
C SER A 126 -10.27 13.50 16.40
N ASP A 127 -11.23 13.63 15.50
CA ASP A 127 -12.44 14.42 15.70
C ASP A 127 -13.33 13.83 16.80
N LEU A 128 -13.51 12.51 16.83
CA LEU A 128 -14.23 11.84 17.93
C LEU A 128 -13.53 12.04 19.27
N LYS A 129 -12.21 11.89 19.31
CA LYS A 129 -11.42 12.14 20.52
C LYS A 129 -11.51 13.59 21.00
N ARG A 130 -11.59 14.55 20.07
CA ARG A 130 -11.75 15.96 20.42
C ARG A 130 -13.12 16.25 21.05
N ARG A 131 -14.15 15.47 20.70
CA ARG A 131 -15.52 15.58 21.22
C ARG A 131 -15.79 14.73 22.46
N ASP A 132 -14.80 13.95 22.90
CA ASP A 132 -14.91 12.96 23.98
C ASP A 132 -15.92 11.82 23.71
N ASP A 133 -16.28 11.62 22.44
CA ASP A 133 -17.23 10.57 21.99
C ASP A 133 -16.52 9.25 21.60
N TRP A 134 -15.20 9.15 21.82
CA TRP A 134 -14.40 8.06 21.26
C TRP A 134 -14.54 6.75 22.04
N THR A 135 -14.86 5.67 21.33
CA THR A 135 -14.85 4.31 21.83
C THR A 135 -13.79 3.44 21.15
N ARG A 136 -13.44 2.32 21.80
CA ARG A 136 -12.54 1.31 21.20
C ARG A 136 -13.14 0.68 19.93
N GLY A 137 -14.47 0.58 19.85
CA GLY A 137 -15.20 0.05 18.69
C GLY A 137 -15.05 0.94 17.46
N ASP A 138 -15.11 2.26 17.66
CA ASP A 138 -15.07 3.26 16.58
C ASP A 138 -13.81 3.12 15.71
N ALA A 139 -12.67 2.82 16.34
CA ALA A 139 -11.42 2.65 15.60
C ALA A 139 -11.48 1.51 14.57
N VAL A 140 -12.24 0.45 14.86
CA VAL A 140 -12.46 -0.68 13.95
C VAL A 140 -13.49 -0.29 12.89
N GLU A 141 -14.58 0.33 13.28
CA GLU A 141 -15.66 0.76 12.39
C GLU A 141 -15.19 1.78 11.35
N ILE A 142 -14.48 2.82 11.80
CA ILE A 142 -13.87 3.83 10.91
C ILE A 142 -12.92 3.15 9.93
N ARG A 143 -12.07 2.24 10.40
CA ARG A 143 -11.12 1.54 9.54
C ARG A 143 -11.85 0.69 8.49
N ASN A 144 -12.91 -0.02 8.87
CA ASN A 144 -13.68 -0.85 7.97
C ASN A 144 -14.41 0.01 6.93
N ALA A 145 -15.08 1.08 7.34
CA ALA A 145 -15.75 2.01 6.45
C ALA A 145 -14.78 2.65 5.45
N GLU A 146 -13.63 3.15 5.92
CA GLU A 146 -12.61 3.73 5.05
C GLU A 146 -11.96 2.71 4.12
N HIS A 147 -11.84 1.45 4.55
CA HIS A 147 -11.35 0.36 3.72
C HIS A 147 -12.34 0.03 2.58
N LEU A 148 -13.65 0.03 2.85
CA LEU A 148 -14.67 -0.16 1.79
C LEU A 148 -14.58 0.94 0.73
N ILE A 149 -14.42 2.20 1.16
CA ILE A 149 -14.22 3.33 0.25
C ILE A 149 -12.94 3.15 -0.58
N LEU A 150 -11.84 2.73 0.06
CA LEU A 150 -10.58 2.44 -0.63
C LEU A 150 -10.75 1.36 -1.70
N VAL A 151 -11.43 0.26 -1.39
CA VAL A 151 -11.67 -0.85 -2.34
C VAL A 151 -12.49 -0.36 -3.52
N ARG A 152 -13.56 0.42 -3.28
CA ARG A 152 -14.36 1.00 -4.37
C ARG A 152 -13.58 1.96 -5.25
N GLN A 153 -12.76 2.83 -4.66
CA GLN A 153 -11.87 3.72 -5.41
C GLN A 153 -10.85 2.93 -6.24
N TRP A 154 -10.34 1.83 -5.68
CA TRP A 154 -9.40 0.98 -6.37
C TRP A 154 -10.05 0.23 -7.54
N GLU A 155 -11.26 -0.29 -7.37
CA GLU A 155 -12.03 -0.91 -8.45
C GLU A 155 -12.19 0.05 -9.65
N LEU A 156 -12.61 1.29 -9.39
CA LEU A 156 -12.72 2.33 -10.43
C LEU A 156 -11.37 2.63 -11.08
N TYR A 157 -10.29 2.67 -10.29
CA TYR A 157 -8.95 2.86 -10.83
C TYR A 157 -8.52 1.73 -11.76
N LEU A 158 -8.85 0.48 -11.44
CA LEU A 158 -8.50 -0.70 -12.24
C LEU A 158 -9.19 -0.72 -13.62
N GLN A 159 -10.30 0.02 -13.78
CA GLN A 159 -10.99 0.17 -15.07
C GLN A 159 -10.24 1.07 -16.06
N ASN A 160 -9.20 1.79 -15.62
CA ASN A 160 -8.43 2.69 -16.48
C ASN A 160 -7.66 1.89 -17.56
N PRO A 161 -7.97 2.08 -18.86
CA PRO A 161 -7.37 1.31 -19.95
C PRO A 161 -5.88 1.63 -20.16
N ARG A 162 -5.36 2.70 -19.54
CA ARG A 162 -3.95 3.09 -19.61
C ARG A 162 -3.06 2.33 -18.60
N LEU A 163 -3.65 1.47 -17.78
CA LEU A 163 -2.88 0.63 -16.85
C LEU A 163 -2.18 -0.52 -17.55
N TRP A 164 -1.09 -0.98 -16.94
CA TRP A 164 -0.26 -2.03 -17.50
C TRP A 164 -0.69 -3.41 -17.01
N GLY A 165 -0.65 -4.42 -17.88
CA GLY A 165 -1.06 -5.78 -17.52
C GLY A 165 -2.57 -6.00 -17.58
N LEU A 166 -3.24 -5.35 -18.54
CA LEU A 166 -4.69 -5.35 -18.71
C LEU A 166 -5.32 -6.75 -18.69
N ARG A 167 -4.65 -7.80 -19.19
CA ARG A 167 -5.15 -9.18 -19.13
C ARG A 167 -5.44 -9.61 -17.69
N THR A 168 -4.47 -9.43 -16.78
CA THR A 168 -4.64 -9.75 -15.36
C THR A 168 -5.66 -8.83 -14.69
N LEU A 169 -5.64 -7.54 -15.02
CA LEU A 169 -6.57 -6.57 -14.44
C LEU A 169 -8.02 -6.88 -14.82
N ARG A 170 -8.28 -7.26 -16.08
CA ARG A 170 -9.61 -7.65 -16.56
C ARG A 170 -10.07 -9.00 -16.03
N ALA A 171 -9.14 -9.93 -15.77
CA ALA A 171 -9.48 -11.24 -15.20
C ALA A 171 -9.88 -11.14 -13.71
N VAL A 172 -9.14 -10.34 -12.94
CA VAL A 172 -9.33 -10.27 -11.47
C VAL A 172 -10.22 -9.08 -11.05
N GLY A 173 -10.15 -7.96 -11.76
CA GLY A 173 -10.85 -6.72 -11.43
C GLY A 173 -12.36 -6.85 -11.20
N PRO A 174 -13.11 -7.56 -12.07
CA PRO A 174 -14.56 -7.76 -11.88
C PRO A 174 -14.93 -8.56 -10.61
N LYS A 175 -13.96 -9.25 -10.02
CA LYS A 175 -14.11 -10.09 -8.83
C LYS A 175 -13.20 -9.60 -7.69
N LEU A 176 -12.97 -8.29 -7.61
CA LEU A 176 -12.01 -7.71 -6.68
C LEU A 176 -12.31 -8.08 -5.22
N ASP A 177 -13.57 -7.96 -4.78
CA ASP A 177 -13.93 -8.28 -3.38
C ASP A 177 -13.68 -9.75 -3.04
N GLU A 178 -14.10 -10.66 -3.92
CA GLU A 178 -13.84 -12.09 -3.79
C GLU A 178 -12.33 -12.38 -3.76
N TRP A 179 -11.56 -11.71 -4.62
CA TRP A 179 -10.11 -11.83 -4.68
C TRP A 179 -9.42 -11.32 -3.41
N LEU A 180 -9.91 -10.24 -2.81
CA LEU A 180 -9.36 -9.70 -1.56
C LEU A 180 -9.68 -10.63 -0.38
N ALA A 181 -10.90 -11.16 -0.32
CA ALA A 181 -11.40 -12.01 0.75
C ALA A 181 -10.95 -13.48 0.67
N ARG A 182 -10.38 -13.91 -0.46
CA ARG A 182 -10.02 -15.32 -0.69
C ARG A 182 -9.14 -15.90 0.41
N ARG A 183 -9.49 -17.13 0.81
CA ARG A 183 -8.73 -17.97 1.77
C ARG A 183 -7.99 -19.12 1.10
N TRP A 184 -8.20 -19.31 -0.20
CA TRP A 184 -7.66 -20.40 -1.02
C TRP A 184 -6.71 -19.88 -2.11
N GLY A 185 -5.93 -20.79 -2.71
CA GLY A 185 -5.03 -20.51 -3.83
C GLY A 185 -3.88 -19.57 -3.46
N SER A 186 -2.95 -19.98 -2.59
CA SER A 186 -1.85 -19.10 -2.18
C SER A 186 -0.97 -18.71 -3.36
N MET A 187 -0.63 -17.43 -3.49
CA MET A 187 0.33 -16.96 -4.48
C MET A 187 1.74 -17.42 -4.06
N GLY A 188 2.26 -18.39 -4.80
CA GLY A 188 3.59 -18.95 -4.63
C GLY A 188 4.27 -19.14 -5.98
N TYR A 189 5.52 -19.59 -5.93
CA TYR A 189 6.24 -19.98 -7.14
C TYR A 189 5.71 -21.29 -7.73
N HIS A 190 5.16 -22.16 -6.88
CA HIS A 190 4.56 -23.43 -7.29
C HIS A 190 3.06 -23.23 -7.56
N LEU A 191 2.59 -23.75 -8.69
CA LEU A 191 1.19 -24.12 -8.82
C LEU A 191 1.01 -25.30 -7.86
N SER A 192 0.13 -25.13 -6.86
CA SER A 192 -0.26 -26.21 -5.95
C SER A 192 -1.55 -26.83 -6.47
#